data_AF-A0A2D6KF37-F1
#
_entry.id   AF-A0A2D6KF37-F1
#
_cell.length_a   1.000
_cell.length_b   1.000
_cell.length_c   1.000
_cell.angle_alpha   90.00
_cell.angle_beta   90.00
_cell.angle_gamma   90.00
#
_symmetry.space_group_name_H-M   'P 1'
#
loop_
_entity.id
_entity.type
_entity.pdbx_description
1 polymer ?
#
loop_
_entity_poly.entity_id
_entity_poly.type
_entity_poly.pdbx_seq_one_letter_code
_entity_poly.pdbx_strand_id
1 'polypeptide(L)' 'MVEKAIQDFEDYPTRMDLWKSLPKQMQYQTFKLILDYLERSNKIMFEDNKIMWIFANNKKLNELIQGAISV' A
#
# COMPACT_ATOMS: atom_id res chain seq x y z
N MET A 1 3.84 -7.16 -4.82
CA MET A 1 2.75 -7.66 -5.69
C MET A 1 1.53 -6.74 -5.65
N VAL A 2 0.91 -6.47 -4.48
CA VAL A 2 -0.14 -5.43 -4.38
C VAL A 2 0.45 -4.08 -3.95
N GLU A 3 1.33 -4.04 -2.93
CA GLU A 3 1.99 -2.80 -2.49
C GLU A 3 2.72 -2.08 -3.63
N LYS A 4 3.53 -2.83 -4.39
CA LYS A 4 4.21 -2.31 -5.57
C LYS A 4 3.24 -1.80 -6.64
N ALA A 5 2.15 -2.53 -6.89
CA ALA A 5 1.14 -2.09 -7.85
C ALA A 5 0.52 -0.76 -7.43
N ILE A 6 0.24 -0.54 -6.13
CA ILE A 6 -0.26 0.73 -5.59
C ILE A 6 0.78 1.86 -5.78
N GLN A 7 2.06 1.57 -5.51
CA GLN A 7 3.15 2.56 -5.62
C GLN A 7 3.49 2.93 -7.07
N ASP A 8 3.29 2.00 -8.02
CA ASP A 8 3.60 2.19 -9.43
C ASP A 8 2.50 2.97 -10.18
N PHE A 9 1.33 3.21 -9.57
CA PHE A 9 0.30 4.06 -10.17
C PHE A 9 0.70 5.54 -10.12
N GLU A 10 0.50 6.27 -11.22
CA GLU A 10 0.71 7.73 -11.27
C GLU A 10 -0.31 8.49 -10.40
N ASP A 11 -1.56 8.05 -10.38
CA ASP A 11 -2.68 8.61 -9.62
C ASP A 11 -3.26 7.59 -8.63
N TYR A 12 -4.05 8.04 -7.67
CA TYR A 12 -4.67 7.14 -6.70
C TYR A 12 -5.74 6.23 -7.34
N PRO A 13 -5.50 4.91 -7.45
CA PRO A 13 -6.40 4.00 -8.15
C PRO A 13 -7.62 3.68 -7.29
N THR A 14 -8.73 3.29 -7.94
CA THR A 14 -9.81 2.63 -7.21
C THR A 14 -9.46 1.17 -6.90
N ARG A 15 -10.22 0.54 -6.01
CA ARG A 15 -10.09 -0.92 -5.73
C ARG A 15 -10.18 -1.76 -7.00
N MET A 16 -11.03 -1.38 -7.95
CA MET A 16 -11.23 -2.16 -9.17
C MET A 16 -10.10 -1.94 -10.18
N ASP A 17 -9.59 -0.71 -10.29
CA ASP A 17 -8.46 -0.39 -11.18
C ASP A 17 -7.20 -1.11 -10.70
N LEU A 18 -6.93 -1.06 -9.39
CA LEU A 18 -5.82 -1.77 -8.79
C LEU A 18 -5.96 -3.29 -8.96
N TRP A 19 -7.14 -3.86 -8.73
CA TRP A 19 -7.34 -5.30 -8.89
C TRP A 19 -7.13 -5.76 -10.33
N LYS A 20 -7.55 -4.96 -11.32
CA LYS A 20 -7.36 -5.24 -12.75
C LYS A 20 -5.91 -5.11 -13.21
N SER A 21 -5.11 -4.25 -12.57
CA SER A 21 -3.70 -4.06 -12.93
C SER A 21 -2.78 -5.15 -12.38
N LEU A 22 -3.28 -6.03 -11.50
CA LEU A 22 -2.46 -7.11 -10.94
C LEU A 22 -2.07 -8.13 -12.03
N PRO A 23 -0.79 -8.53 -12.09
CA PRO A 23 -0.26 -9.41 -13.17
C PRO A 23 -0.83 -10.84 -13.14
N LYS A 24 -1.38 -11.26 -12.01
CA LYS A 24 -2.17 -12.50 -11.90
C LYS A 24 -3.52 -12.12 -11.32
N GLN A 25 -4.60 -12.49 -12.00
CA GLN A 25 -5.94 -12.31 -11.48
C GLN A 25 -6.10 -13.15 -10.21
N MET A 26 -5.93 -12.51 -9.06
CA MET A 26 -6.17 -13.12 -7.77
C MET A 26 -7.66 -13.05 -7.44
N GLN A 27 -8.14 -13.98 -6.62
CA GLN A 27 -9.51 -13.92 -6.13
C GLN A 27 -9.78 -12.59 -5.41
N TYR A 28 -10.92 -11.97 -5.71
CA TYR A 28 -11.26 -10.66 -5.17
C TYR A 28 -11.32 -10.63 -3.63
N GLN A 29 -11.63 -11.76 -2.99
CA GLN A 29 -11.64 -11.87 -1.53
C GLN A 29 -10.23 -11.78 -0.94
N THR A 30 -9.25 -12.45 -1.54
CA THR A 30 -7.86 -12.37 -1.14
C THR A 30 -7.33 -10.95 -1.32
N PHE A 31 -7.70 -10.29 -2.42
CA PHE A 31 -7.36 -8.88 -2.65
C PHE A 31 -7.92 -7.96 -1.55
N LYS A 32 -9.19 -8.13 -1.17
CA LYS A 32 -9.79 -7.36 -0.07
C LYS A 32 -9.11 -7.61 1.27
N LEU A 33 -8.72 -8.85 1.58
CA LEU A 33 -7.97 -9.17 2.79
C LEU A 33 -6.61 -8.47 2.83
N ILE A 34 -5.92 -8.40 1.69
CA ILE A 34 -4.64 -7.67 1.58
C ILE A 34 -4.86 -6.18 1.82
N LEU A 35 -5.90 -5.58 1.24
CA LEU A 35 -6.21 -4.18 1.46
C LEU A 35 -6.53 -3.87 2.93
N ASP A 36 -7.35 -4.70 3.59
CA ASP A 36 -7.66 -4.57 5.03
C ASP A 36 -6.38 -4.64 5.87
N TYR A 37 -5.46 -5.56 5.55
CA TYR A 37 -4.16 -5.62 6.22
C TYR A 37 -3.30 -4.36 6.01
N LEU A 38 -3.26 -3.83 4.79
CA LEU A 38 -2.47 -2.64 4.46
C LEU A 38 -3.04 -1.38 5.14
N GLU A 39 -4.36 -1.27 5.24
CA GLU A 39 -5.02 -0.18 5.95
C GLU A 39 -4.73 -0.27 7.46
N ARG A 40 -4.93 -1.45 8.07
CA ARG A 40 -4.64 -1.68 9.50
C ARG A 40 -3.18 -1.45 9.87
N SER A 41 -2.27 -1.70 8.93
CA SER A 41 -0.83 -1.42 9.12
C SER A 41 -0.42 0.02 8.80
N ASN A 42 -1.39 0.92 8.57
CA ASN A 42 -1.18 2.32 8.20
C ASN A 42 -0.27 2.49 6.97
N LYS A 43 -0.29 1.52 6.05
CA LYS A 43 0.46 1.64 4.79
C LYS A 43 -0.33 2.40 3.73
N ILE A 44 -1.64 2.20 3.73
CA ILE A 44 -2.57 2.84 2.82
C ILE A 44 -3.70 3.53 3.59
N MET A 45 -4.35 4.48 2.93
CA MET A 45 -5.57 5.12 3.37
C MET A 45 -6.59 5.09 2.23
N PHE A 46 -7.87 4.96 2.57
CA PHE A 46 -8.95 5.17 1.62
C PHE A 46 -9.48 6.60 1.76
N GLU A 47 -9.57 7.29 0.63
CA GLU A 47 -10.32 8.54 0.51
C GLU A 47 -11.36 8.35 -0.59
N ASP A 48 -12.64 8.46 -0.22
CA ASP A 48 -13.78 8.03 -1.01
C ASP A 48 -13.62 6.58 -1.54
N ASN A 49 -13.34 6.44 -2.83
CA ASN A 49 -13.13 5.16 -3.51
C ASN A 49 -11.68 4.95 -3.97
N LYS A 50 -10.78 5.88 -3.64
CA LYS A 50 -9.37 5.87 -4.07
C LYS A 50 -8.47 5.31 -2.97
N ILE A 51 -7.40 4.67 -3.40
CA ILE A 51 -6.38 4.06 -2.53
C ILE A 51 -5.15 4.95 -2.55
N MET A 52 -4.80 5.53 -1.40
CA MET A 52 -3.60 6.35 -1.24
C MET A 52 -2.52 5.60 -0.50
N TRP A 53 -1.28 5.65 -1.02
CA TRP A 53 -0.12 5.16 -0.30
C TRP A 53 0.41 6.23 0.65
N ILE A 54 0.37 5.96 1.95
CA ILE A 54 0.77 6.93 2.99
C ILE A 54 2.01 6.50 3.77
N PHE A 55 2.50 5.28 3.55
CA PHE A 55 3.69 4.80 4.23
C PHE A 55 4.95 5.53 3.76
N ALA A 56 5.62 6.21 4.68
CA ALA A 56 6.91 6.85 4.43
C ALA A 56 8.02 5.80 4.25
N ASN A 57 8.29 5.40 3.00
CA ASN A 57 9.41 4.51 2.68
C ASN A 57 10.72 5.30 2.44
N ASN A 58 11.05 6.23 3.34
CA ASN A 58 12.26 7.03 3.23
C ASN A 58 13.42 6.32 3.93
N LYS A 59 14.45 5.93 3.16
CA LYS A 59 15.66 5.29 3.68
C LYS A 59 16.30 6.07 4.84
N LYS A 60 16.39 7.40 4.71
CA LYS A 60 16.95 8.28 5.74
C LYS A 60 16.10 8.30 7.00
N LEU A 61 14.76 8.28 6.87
CA LEU A 61 13.87 8.19 8.02
C LEU A 61 14.05 6.87 8.77
N ASN A 62 14.16 5.76 8.03
CA ASN A 62 14.41 4.44 8.62
C ASN A 62 15.76 4.40 9.36
N GLU A 63 16.82 4.96 8.78
CA GLU A 63 18.13 5.08 9.43
C GLU A 63 18.05 5.89 10.74
N LEU A 64 17.31 7.00 10.74
CA LEU A 64 17.12 7.83 11.93
C LEU A 64 16.33 7.10 13.03
N ILE A 65 15.26 6.38 12.67
CA ILE A 65 14.46 5.59 13.61
C ILE A 65 15.31 4.47 14.21
N GLN A 66 16.06 3.74 13.39
CA GLN A 66 16.95 2.67 13.87
C GLN A 66 18.03 3.23 14.80
N GLY A 67 18.62 4.37 14.45
CA GLY A 67 19.57 5.08 15.30
C GLY A 67 18.97 5.49 16.65
N ALA A 68 17.70 5.90 16.69
CA ALA A 68 17.02 6.32 17.91
C ALA A 68 16.62 5.15 18.83
N ILE A 69 16.27 3.99 18.26
CA ILE A 69 15.84 2.80 19.03
C ILE A 69 17.03 2.00 19.56
N SER A 70 18.21 2.13 18.93
CA SER A 70 19.42 1.38 19.33
C SER A 70 20.19 2.00 20.52
N VAL A 71 19.64 3.05 21.16
CA VAL A 71 20.23 3.76 22.31
C VAL A 71 19.64 3.26 23.62
#